data_AF-X1ESS7-F1
#
_entry.id   AF-X1ESS7-F1
#
_cell.length_a   1.000
_cell.length_b   1.000
_cell.length_c   1.000
_cell.angle_alpha   90.00
_cell.angle_beta   90.00
_cell.angle_gamma   90.00
#
_symmetry.space_group_name_H-M   'P 1'
#
loop_
_entity.id
_entity.type
_entity.pdbx_description
1 polymer ?
#
loop_
_entity_poly.entity_id
_entity_poly.type
_entity_poly.pdbx_seq_one_letter_code
_entity_poly.pdbx_strand_id
1 'polypeptide(L)' 'MNTITLKKNDVVVVIKGKDKGKTGKILKVIPGKRRAVVEKANFVKEFIRPDRSKNI' A
#
# COMPACT_ATOMS: atom_id res chain seq x y z
N MET A 1 4.01 -22.83 -5.98
CA MET A 1 4.35 -21.54 -6.61
C MET A 1 3.21 -20.55 -6.34
N ASN A 2 3.46 -19.46 -5.61
CA ASN A 2 2.49 -18.36 -5.46
C ASN A 2 2.78 -17.34 -6.57
N THR A 3 2.12 -17.48 -7.72
CA THR A 3 2.30 -16.59 -8.88
C THR A 3 1.46 -15.33 -8.71
N ILE A 4 2.01 -14.34 -7.98
CA ILE A 4 1.46 -12.98 -7.99
C ILE A 4 2.00 -12.29 -9.25
N THR A 5 1.09 -11.88 -10.14
CA THR A 5 1.43 -11.21 -11.41
C THR A 5 1.79 -9.73 -11.25
N LEU A 6 1.50 -9.15 -10.09
CA LEU A 6 1.71 -7.75 -9.76
C LEU A 6 3.18 -7.48 -9.44
N LYS A 7 3.76 -6.45 -10.07
CA LYS A 7 5.14 -6.00 -9.84
C LYS A 7 5.18 -4.60 -9.24
N LYS A 8 6.33 -4.24 -8.67
CA LYS A 8 6.58 -2.87 -8.23
C LYS A 8 6.55 -1.93 -9.45
N ASN A 9 5.98 -0.74 -9.27
CA ASN A 9 5.77 0.31 -10.29
C ASN A 9 4.62 0.06 -11.27
N ASP A 10 3.89 -1.05 -11.19
CA ASP A 10 2.67 -1.23 -11.99
C ASP A 10 1.58 -0.24 -11.56
N VAL A 11 0.81 0.25 -12.54
CA VAL A 11 -0.36 1.11 -12.31
C VAL A 11 -1.58 0.22 -12.17
N VAL A 12 -2.28 0.33 -11.03
CA VAL A 12 -3.44 -0.49 -10.72
C VAL A 12 -4.62 0.35 -10.26
N VAL A 13 -5.83 -0.18 -10.44
CA VAL A 13 -7.09 0.40 -9.98
C VAL A 13 -7.71 -0.47 -8.88
N VAL A 14 -8.26 0.18 -7.85
CA VAL A 14 -8.95 -0.51 -6.76
C VAL A 14 -10.37 -0.93 -7.21
N ILE A 15 -10.63 -2.23 -7.25
CA ILE A 15 -11.90 -2.80 -7.75
C ILE A 15 -13.04 -2.68 -6.71
N LYS A 16 -12.72 -2.87 -5.42
CA LYS A 16 -13.71 -2.91 -4.32
C LYS A 16 -13.11 -2.35 -3.03
N GLY A 17 -13.96 -1.82 -2.15
CA GLY A 17 -13.60 -1.30 -0.83
C GLY A 17 -13.81 0.21 -0.72
N LYS A 18 -13.35 0.80 0.38
CA LYS A 18 -13.46 2.25 0.68
C LYS A 18 -12.86 3.12 -0.42
N ASP A 19 -11.77 2.67 -1.02
CA ASP A 19 -11.00 3.40 -2.02
C ASP A 19 -11.31 2.95 -3.47
N LYS A 20 -12.50 2.38 -3.72
CA LYS A 20 -12.91 1.91 -5.05
C LYS A 20 -12.75 2.99 -6.12
N GLY A 21 -12.18 2.62 -7.26
CA GLY A 21 -11.96 3.51 -8.41
C GLY A 21 -10.70 4.36 -8.33
N LYS A 22 -9.97 4.36 -7.20
CA LYS A 22 -8.68 5.03 -7.12
C LYS A 22 -7.63 4.26 -7.92
N THR A 23 -6.82 5.00 -8.66
CA THR A 23 -5.68 4.50 -9.43
C THR A 23 -4.39 4.91 -8.74
N GLY A 24 -3.39 4.03 -8.70
CA GLY A 24 -2.09 4.33 -8.11
C GLY A 24 -1.01 3.35 -8.54
N LYS A 25 0.25 3.73 -8.32
CA LYS A 25 1.39 2.84 -8.56
C LYS A 25 1.61 1.92 -7.36
N ILE A 26 2.08 0.70 -7.62
CA ILE A 26 2.49 -0.22 -6.56
C ILE A 26 3.87 0.18 -6.02
N LEU A 27 3.94 0.50 -4.72
CA LEU A 27 5.18 0.81 -4.00
C LEU A 27 5.91 -0.46 -3.57
N LYS A 28 5.15 -1.45 -3.08
CA LYS A 28 5.70 -2.70 -2.55
C LYS A 28 4.70 -3.83 -2.70
N VAL A 29 5.19 -5.00 -3.09
CA VAL A 29 4.43 -6.26 -3.07
C VAL A 29 4.92 -7.09 -1.88
N ILE A 30 3.99 -7.67 -1.12
CA ILE A 30 4.26 -8.54 0.02
C ILE A 30 3.66 -9.92 -0.29
N PRO A 31 4.40 -10.82 -0.98
CA PRO A 31 3.87 -12.09 -1.45
C PRO A 31 3.38 -13.01 -0.34
N GLY A 32 4.10 -13.07 0.78
CA GLY A 32 3.75 -13.92 1.92
C GLY A 32 2.41 -13.58 2.57
N LYS A 33 1.95 -12.33 2.46
CA LYS A 33 0.67 -11.86 2.99
C LYS A 33 -0.39 -11.65 1.91
N ARG A 34 -0.08 -11.91 0.64
CA ARG A 34 -0.93 -11.61 -0.53
C ARG A 34 -1.46 -10.16 -0.53
N ARG A 35 -0.59 -9.20 -0.18
CA ARG A 35 -0.93 -7.77 -0.12
C ARG A 35 0.04 -6.95 -0.98
N ALA A 36 -0.45 -5.85 -1.52
CA ALA A 36 0.34 -4.83 -2.18
C ALA A 36 0.06 -3.47 -1.53
N VAL A 37 1.09 -2.64 -1.46
CA VAL A 37 1.00 -1.24 -1.02
C VAL A 37 0.90 -0.38 -2.27
N VAL A 38 -0.22 0.30 -2.42
CA VAL A 38 -0.52 1.15 -3.57
C VAL A 38 -0.47 2.60 -3.12
N GLU A 39 0.10 3.47 -3.95
CA GLU A 39 0.09 4.91 -3.72
C GLU A 39 -1.33 5.41 -3.52
N LYS A 40 -1.48 6.29 -2.53
CA LYS A 40 -2.72 7.01 -2.24
C LYS A 40 -3.94 6.14 -1.87
N ALA A 41 -3.73 4.87 -1.48
CA ALA A 41 -4.78 3.96 -1.06
C ALA A 41 -4.64 3.62 0.44
N ASN A 42 -5.78 3.42 1.13
CA ASN A 42 -5.87 2.98 2.52
C ASN A 42 -5.11 3.86 3.54
N PHE A 43 -5.27 5.18 3.45
CA PHE A 43 -4.74 6.09 4.46
C PHE A 43 -5.50 5.97 5.79
N VAL A 44 -4.73 5.87 6.86
CA VAL A 44 -5.23 5.85 8.23
C VAL A 44 -4.44 6.88 9.02
N LYS A 45 -5.13 7.63 9.88
CA LYS A 45 -4.50 8.53 10.82
C LYS A 45 -3.98 7.70 11.99
N GLU A 46 -2.67 7.63 12.13
CA GLU A 46 -2.01 7.06 13.30
C GLU A 46 -1.60 8.19 14.25
N PHE A 47 -1.94 8.07 15.53
CA PHE A 47 -1.48 9.01 16.54
C PHE A 47 -0.16 8.51 17.10
N ILE A 48 0.94 9.11 16.64
CA ILE A 48 2.30 8.74 17.05
C ILE A 48 2.63 9.53 18.32
N ARG A 49 3.03 8.85 19.39
CA ARG A 49 3.55 9.52 20.59
C ARG A 49 4.79 10.34 20.22
N PRO A 50 4.90 11.59 20.67
CA PRO A 50 6.08 12.41 20.41
C PRO A 50 7.29 11.75 21.09
N ASP A 51 8.24 11.29 20.29
CA ASP A 51 9.49 10.71 20.76
C ASP A 51 10.63 11.63 20.33
N ARG A 52 11.40 12.13 21.31
CA ARG A 52 12.52 13.05 21.07
C ARG A 52 13.70 12.37 20.36
N SER A 53 13.76 11.05 20.37
CA SER A 53 14.87 10.24 19.86
C SER A 53 14.74 9.90 18.38
N LYS A 54 13.53 9.95 17.82
CA LYS A 54 13.30 9.88 16.38
C LYS A 54 13.54 11.27 15.77
N ASN A 55 14.80 11.68 15.76
CA ASN A 55 15.21 12.84 14.97
C ASN A 55 15.01 12.48 13.50
N ILE A 56 14.36 13.38 12.76
CA ILE A 56 14.14 13.29 11.31
C ILE A 56 15.48 13.36 10.57
#